data_AF-A0A9W7YRK7-F1
#
_entry.id   AF-A0A9W7YRK7-F1
#
_cell.length_a   1.000
_cell.length_b   1.000
_cell.length_c   1.000
_cell.angle_alpha   90.00
_cell.angle_beta   90.00
_cell.angle_gamma   90.00
#
_symmetry.space_group_name_H-M   'P 1'
#
loop_
_entity.id
_entity.type
_entity.pdbx_description
1 polymer ?
#
loop_
_entity_poly.entity_id
_entity_poly.type
_entity_poly.pdbx_seq_one_letter_code
_entity_poly.pdbx_strand_id
1 'polypeptide(L)'
;MSEFSFTDHSHRRFNPLTQSWVLCSPHRAKRPWLGQTEEQSTETRPSYNPKCYLCPGNTRATGTRNEQYTSTYVFTNDYAAVHENQPMCTNTDIEQVTRSSSNDLFRVESVCGTCKVVCFSPRHDLTLPELSVEEIIKVVCAWQQVYADLSRNPEIKYVQLFENKGAVMG
;
A
#
# COMPACT_ATOMS: atom_id res chain seq x y z
N MET A 1 21.78 11.32 -43.25
CA MET A 1 20.67 10.90 -42.35
C MET A 1 20.96 11.51 -40.99
N SER A 2 19.97 12.07 -40.32
CA SER A 2 20.14 12.55 -38.95
C SER A 2 20.39 11.36 -38.02
N GLU A 3 21.33 11.52 -37.09
CA GLU A 3 21.63 10.50 -36.09
C GLU A 3 20.48 10.39 -35.07
N PHE A 4 20.24 9.16 -34.60
CA PHE A 4 19.24 8.93 -33.57
C PHE A 4 19.71 9.52 -32.23
N SER A 5 18.78 10.13 -31.51
CA SER A 5 19.03 10.78 -30.21
C SER A 5 17.90 10.42 -29.24
N PHE A 6 18.25 9.89 -28.06
CA PHE A 6 17.28 9.53 -27.02
C PHE A 6 16.63 10.75 -26.34
N THR A 7 17.22 11.94 -26.45
CA THR A 7 16.64 13.19 -25.92
C THR A 7 15.56 13.77 -26.80
N ASP A 8 15.55 13.42 -28.09
CA ASP A 8 14.68 14.04 -29.10
C ASP A 8 13.71 13.04 -29.73
N HIS A 9 14.10 11.77 -29.87
CA HIS A 9 13.32 10.75 -30.57
C HIS A 9 12.60 9.80 -29.62
N SER A 10 11.34 9.51 -29.94
CA SER A 10 10.52 8.53 -29.21
C SER A 10 11.12 7.12 -29.32
N HIS A 11 11.11 6.38 -28.21
CA HIS A 11 11.65 5.03 -28.14
C HIS A 11 10.94 4.23 -27.06
N ARG A 12 11.22 2.93 -26.98
CA ARG A 12 10.74 2.07 -25.89
C ARG A 12 11.91 1.52 -25.09
N ARG A 13 11.74 1.38 -23.77
CA ARG A 13 12.69 0.72 -22.88
C ARG A 13 12.03 -0.49 -22.25
N PHE A 14 12.71 -1.63 -22.28
CA PHE A 14 12.21 -2.87 -21.69
C PHE A 14 12.51 -2.90 -20.19
N ASN A 15 11.50 -3.20 -19.37
CA ASN A 15 11.64 -3.48 -17.95
C ASN A 15 11.61 -5.01 -17.74
N PRO A 16 12.74 -5.63 -17.38
CA PRO A 16 12.82 -7.09 -17.21
C PRO A 16 12.04 -7.59 -15.98
N LEU A 17 11.81 -6.76 -14.96
CA LEU A 17 11.05 -7.16 -13.76
C LEU A 17 9.57 -7.37 -14.08
N THR A 18 9.00 -6.56 -14.98
CA THR A 18 7.60 -6.65 -15.40
C THR A 18 7.41 -7.30 -16.78
N GLN A 19 8.52 -7.68 -17.42
CA GLN A 19 8.58 -8.19 -18.80
C GLN A 19 7.79 -7.35 -19.80
N SER A 20 7.83 -6.03 -19.66
CA SER A 20 7.03 -5.10 -20.45
C SER A 20 7.87 -3.93 -20.95
N TRP A 21 7.35 -3.24 -21.97
CA TRP A 21 8.03 -2.08 -22.56
C TRP A 21 7.32 -0.79 -22.15
N VAL A 22 8.11 0.23 -21.80
CA VAL A 22 7.64 1.59 -21.52
C VAL A 22 7.94 2.48 -22.71
N LEU A 23 6.93 3.21 -23.20
CA LEU A 23 7.10 4.23 -24.23
C LEU A 23 7.69 5.51 -23.61
N CYS A 24 8.80 5.97 -24.17
CA CYS A 24 9.46 7.22 -23.82
C CYS A 24 9.23 8.25 -24.94
N SER A 25 8.55 9.35 -24.62
CA SER A 25 8.28 10.46 -25.54
C SER A 25 8.81 11.77 -24.96
N PRO A 26 10.09 12.14 -25.24
CA PRO A 26 10.80 13.22 -24.53
C PRO A 26 10.11 14.60 -24.56
N HIS A 27 9.34 14.91 -25.60
CA HIS A 27 8.68 16.20 -25.75
C HIS A 27 7.23 16.24 -25.24
N ARG A 28 6.70 15.12 -24.72
CA ARG A 28 5.27 15.03 -24.36
C ARG A 28 4.84 16.03 -23.30
N ALA A 29 5.70 16.31 -22.32
CA ALA A 29 5.43 17.27 -21.24
C ALA A 29 5.45 18.74 -21.70
N LYS A 30 5.93 19.05 -22.92
CA LYS A 30 5.92 20.41 -23.48
C LYS A 30 4.54 20.83 -24.00
N ARG A 31 3.56 19.92 -24.04
CA ARG A 31 2.19 20.26 -24.48
C ARG A 31 1.56 21.20 -23.46
N PRO A 32 0.85 22.26 -23.90
CA PRO A 32 0.10 23.12 -22.99
C PRO A 32 -0.86 22.28 -22.13
N TRP A 33 -0.76 22.45 -20.82
CA TRP A 33 -1.64 21.80 -19.84
C TRP A 33 -2.69 22.81 -19.37
N LEU A 34 -3.96 22.51 -19.66
CA LEU A 34 -5.14 23.26 -19.19
C LEU A 34 -6.05 22.38 -18.33
N GLY A 35 -5.54 21.23 -17.89
CA GLY A 35 -6.29 20.28 -17.07
C GLY A 35 -6.20 20.59 -15.58
N GLN A 36 -6.57 19.60 -14.77
CA GLN A 36 -6.50 19.66 -13.32
C GLN A 36 -5.09 20.02 -12.82
N THR A 37 -5.03 20.89 -11.83
CA THR A 37 -3.82 21.23 -11.09
C THR A 37 -4.05 20.86 -9.63
N GLU A 38 -3.12 20.13 -9.05
CA GLU A 38 -3.20 19.76 -7.63
C GLU A 38 -2.83 20.96 -6.75
N GLU A 39 -3.61 21.19 -5.70
CA GLU A 39 -3.23 22.15 -4.66
C GLU A 39 -2.10 21.59 -3.80
N GLN A 40 -1.08 22.40 -3.54
CA GLN A 40 -0.04 22.01 -2.59
C GLN A 40 -0.61 22.09 -1.18
N SER A 41 -0.65 20.96 -0.47
CA SER A 41 -1.09 20.93 0.92
C SER A 41 -0.06 21.61 1.83
N THR A 42 -0.39 22.79 2.34
CA THR A 42 0.40 23.51 3.35
C THR A 42 -0.17 23.37 4.77
N GLU A 43 -0.99 22.34 5.02
CA GLU A 43 -1.61 22.16 6.33
C GLU A 43 -0.57 21.88 7.43
N THR A 44 -0.45 22.82 8.36
CA THR A 44 0.20 22.58 9.66
C THR A 44 -0.69 21.66 10.49
N ARG A 45 -0.26 20.41 10.63
CA ARG A 45 -0.94 19.40 11.43
C ARG A 45 -0.52 19.50 12.90
N PRO A 46 -1.42 19.19 13.85
CA PRO A 46 -1.05 19.17 15.26
C PRO A 46 -0.19 17.93 15.55
N SER A 47 0.68 18.03 16.57
CA SER A 47 1.48 16.89 17.05
C SER A 47 0.65 15.69 17.47
N TYR A 48 -0.57 15.95 17.93
CA TYR A 48 -1.54 14.96 18.35
C TYR A 48 -2.93 15.44 17.93
N ASN A 49 -3.69 14.54 17.31
CA ASN A 49 -5.06 14.80 16.92
C ASN A 49 -6.02 13.89 17.73
N PRO A 50 -6.87 14.43 18.62
CA PRO A 50 -7.79 13.63 19.45
C PRO A 50 -8.89 12.93 18.65
N LYS A 51 -9.10 13.31 17.38
CA LYS A 51 -10.08 12.68 16.48
C LYS A 51 -9.45 11.66 15.52
N CYS A 52 -8.13 11.55 15.49
CA CYS A 52 -7.45 10.62 14.59
C CYS A 52 -7.49 9.20 15.15
N TYR A 53 -7.96 8.23 14.36
CA TYR A 53 -8.03 6.82 14.76
C TYR A 53 -6.67 6.15 14.97
N LEU A 54 -5.57 6.78 14.54
CA LEU A 54 -4.22 6.21 14.62
C LEU A 54 -3.41 6.74 15.80
N CYS A 55 -3.77 7.88 16.38
CA CYS A 55 -3.00 8.49 17.46
C CYS A 55 -2.99 7.62 18.75
N PRO A 56 -1.95 7.74 19.60
CA PRO A 56 -1.86 7.01 20.86
C PRO A 56 -3.05 7.28 21.79
N GLY A 57 -3.58 6.23 22.42
CA GLY A 57 -4.69 6.37 23.37
C GLY A 57 -6.06 6.74 22.78
N ASN A 58 -6.16 6.95 21.46
CA ASN A 58 -7.45 7.19 20.80
C ASN A 58 -8.21 5.91 20.55
N THR A 59 -9.53 6.06 20.46
CA THR A 59 -10.45 5.00 20.06
C THR A 59 -10.46 4.89 18.54
N ARG A 60 -10.27 3.68 18.00
CA ARG A 60 -10.36 3.37 16.58
C ARG A 60 -11.82 3.26 16.11
N ALA A 61 -12.02 3.12 14.81
CA ALA A 61 -13.35 3.03 14.19
C ALA A 61 -14.24 1.90 14.76
N THR A 62 -13.63 0.79 15.20
CA THR A 62 -14.34 -0.36 15.80
C THR A 62 -14.56 -0.24 17.31
N GLY A 63 -14.14 0.87 17.94
CA GLY A 63 -14.23 1.07 19.39
C GLY A 63 -13.02 0.56 20.19
N THR A 64 -12.06 -0.12 19.55
CA THR A 64 -10.83 -0.55 20.23
C THR A 64 -9.95 0.66 20.53
N ARG A 65 -9.36 0.73 21.73
CA ARG A 65 -8.46 1.82 22.10
C ARG A 65 -7.01 1.48 21.75
N ASN A 66 -6.32 2.42 21.11
CA ASN A 66 -4.88 2.30 20.86
C ASN A 66 -4.12 2.36 22.18
N GLU A 67 -2.99 1.64 22.21
CA GLU A 67 -2.04 1.77 23.32
C GLU A 67 -1.51 3.20 23.42
N GLN A 68 -1.02 3.57 24.60
CA GLN A 68 -0.29 4.82 24.78
C GLN A 68 1.16 4.66 24.27
N TYR A 69 1.29 4.33 23.00
CA TYR A 69 2.57 4.00 22.37
C TYR A 69 3.45 5.24 22.22
N THR A 70 4.77 5.05 22.34
CA THR A 70 5.78 6.13 22.28
C THR A 70 6.71 6.02 21.07
N SER A 71 6.50 5.02 20.21
CA SER A 71 7.29 4.78 19.00
C SER A 71 6.42 4.19 17.89
N THR A 72 6.92 3.21 17.13
CA THR A 72 6.11 2.50 16.14
C THR A 72 5.01 1.68 16.83
N TYR A 73 3.84 1.61 16.22
CA TYR A 73 2.72 0.80 16.73
C TYR A 73 2.12 -0.01 15.59
N VAL A 74 1.88 -1.30 15.84
CA VAL A 74 1.34 -2.23 14.84
C VAL A 74 0.08 -2.87 15.37
N PHE A 75 -0.96 -2.89 14.55
CA PHE A 75 -2.21 -3.57 14.87
C PHE A 75 -2.84 -4.19 13.62
N THR A 76 -3.74 -5.17 13.80
CA THR A 76 -4.54 -5.72 12.69
C THR A 76 -5.54 -4.67 12.22
N ASN A 77 -5.61 -4.45 10.91
CA ASN A 77 -6.53 -3.49 10.33
C ASN A 77 -7.98 -3.85 10.71
N ASP A 78 -8.71 -2.86 11.22
CA ASP A 78 -10.11 -2.98 11.61
C ASP A 78 -11.03 -3.34 10.42
N TYR A 79 -10.64 -2.93 9.21
CA TYR A 79 -11.31 -3.24 7.94
C TYR A 79 -10.32 -3.90 6.96
N ALA A 80 -9.81 -5.08 7.33
CA ALA A 80 -8.88 -5.83 6.50
C ALA A 80 -9.53 -6.24 5.16
N ALA A 81 -8.76 -6.17 4.06
CA ALA A 81 -9.22 -6.58 2.74
C ALA A 81 -9.30 -8.12 2.58
N VAL A 82 -8.58 -8.85 3.44
CA VAL A 82 -8.54 -10.31 3.50
C VAL A 82 -8.54 -10.76 4.95
N HIS A 83 -9.07 -11.96 5.20
CA HIS A 83 -9.20 -12.52 6.54
C HIS A 83 -8.53 -13.89 6.65
N GLU A 84 -7.97 -14.17 7.83
CA GLU A 84 -7.26 -15.43 8.10
C GLU A 84 -8.25 -16.59 8.22
N ASN A 85 -9.39 -16.34 8.86
CA ASN A 85 -10.44 -17.32 9.11
C ASN A 85 -11.66 -17.00 8.26
N GLN A 86 -11.78 -17.69 7.13
CA GLN A 86 -12.96 -17.64 6.28
C GLN A 86 -13.21 -19.00 5.61
N PRO A 87 -14.44 -19.29 5.16
CA PRO A 87 -14.73 -20.50 4.40
C PRO A 87 -13.95 -20.52 3.08
N MET A 88 -13.41 -21.69 2.72
CA MET A 88 -12.87 -21.92 1.39
C MET A 88 -14.02 -22.15 0.40
N CYS A 89 -13.87 -21.64 -0.81
CA CYS A 89 -14.82 -21.86 -1.90
C CYS A 89 -14.88 -23.36 -2.22
N THR A 90 -16.10 -23.88 -2.24
CA THR A 90 -16.38 -25.25 -2.67
C THR A 90 -16.60 -25.30 -4.19
N ASN A 91 -16.60 -26.51 -4.76
CA ASN A 91 -16.97 -26.69 -6.17
C ASN A 91 -18.37 -26.15 -6.47
N THR A 92 -19.31 -26.28 -5.53
CA THR A 92 -20.66 -25.74 -5.66
C THR A 92 -20.65 -24.21 -5.76
N ASP A 93 -19.82 -23.54 -4.97
CA ASP A 93 -19.68 -22.07 -5.02
C ASP A 93 -19.07 -21.61 -6.35
N ILE A 94 -18.10 -22.37 -6.87
CA ILE A 94 -17.49 -22.09 -8.18
C ILE A 94 -18.52 -22.29 -9.29
N GLU A 95 -19.34 -23.34 -9.25
CA GLU A 95 -20.37 -23.61 -10.26
C GLU A 95 -21.46 -22.52 -10.32
N GLN A 96 -21.79 -21.89 -9.19
CA GLN A 96 -22.72 -20.75 -9.16
C GLN A 96 -22.25 -19.58 -10.03
N VAL A 97 -20.93 -19.33 -10.09
CA VAL A 97 -20.35 -18.21 -10.84
C VAL A 97 -19.98 -18.62 -12.26
N THR A 98 -19.42 -19.82 -12.42
CA THR A 98 -18.87 -20.31 -13.70
C THR A 98 -19.91 -20.98 -14.60
N ARG A 99 -21.09 -21.35 -14.04
CA ARG A 99 -22.19 -22.09 -14.69
C ARG A 99 -21.80 -23.47 -15.25
N SER A 100 -20.56 -23.90 -15.07
CA SER A 100 -20.06 -25.24 -15.42
C SER A 100 -18.70 -25.45 -14.77
N SER A 101 -18.41 -26.69 -14.38
CA SER A 101 -17.17 -27.09 -13.72
C SER A 101 -15.90 -27.01 -14.61
N SER A 102 -16.02 -26.65 -15.90
CA SER A 102 -14.94 -26.70 -16.89
C SER A 102 -14.88 -25.46 -17.82
N ASN A 103 -15.04 -24.25 -17.27
CA ASN A 103 -14.99 -23.02 -18.06
C ASN A 103 -13.64 -22.30 -17.92
N ASP A 104 -12.79 -22.37 -18.94
CA ASP A 104 -11.49 -21.70 -18.96
C ASP A 104 -11.59 -20.16 -18.96
N LEU A 105 -12.76 -19.60 -19.29
CA LEU A 105 -12.99 -18.16 -19.33
C LEU A 105 -13.30 -17.56 -17.96
N PHE A 106 -13.90 -18.34 -17.05
CA PHE A 106 -14.30 -17.87 -15.72
C PHE A 106 -13.63 -18.70 -14.65
N ARG A 107 -12.64 -18.11 -13.99
CA ARG A 107 -11.86 -18.75 -12.92
C ARG A 107 -12.01 -17.96 -11.63
N VAL A 108 -12.26 -18.67 -10.53
CA VAL A 108 -12.40 -18.09 -9.19
C VAL A 108 -11.61 -18.97 -8.22
N GLU A 109 -10.89 -18.33 -7.30
CA GLU A 109 -10.07 -19.00 -6.28
C GLU A 109 -10.27 -18.28 -4.94
N SER A 110 -10.19 -19.02 -3.84
CA SER A 110 -10.26 -18.43 -2.50
C SER A 110 -8.98 -17.68 -2.15
N VAL A 111 -9.11 -16.62 -1.35
CA VAL A 111 -7.96 -15.81 -0.92
C VAL A 111 -8.07 -15.52 0.57
N CYS A 112 -7.18 -16.11 1.37
CA CYS A 112 -7.06 -15.84 2.80
C CYS A 112 -5.82 -15.00 3.08
N GLY A 113 -5.83 -14.24 4.18
CA GLY A 113 -4.68 -13.42 4.56
C GLY A 113 -4.98 -12.49 5.73
N THR A 114 -4.09 -11.53 5.96
CA THR A 114 -4.22 -10.57 7.07
C THR A 114 -3.70 -9.21 6.64
N CYS A 115 -4.28 -8.15 7.18
CA CYS A 115 -3.82 -6.79 6.94
C CYS A 115 -3.37 -6.17 8.25
N LYS A 116 -2.16 -5.63 8.29
CA LYS A 116 -1.61 -4.90 9.44
C LYS A 116 -1.47 -3.42 9.09
N VAL A 117 -1.70 -2.56 10.07
CA VAL A 117 -1.39 -1.12 9.99
C VAL A 117 -0.17 -0.87 10.86
N VAL A 118 0.80 -0.11 10.34
CA VAL A 118 2.01 0.30 11.06
C VAL A 118 2.00 1.82 11.19
N CYS A 119 1.80 2.33 12.41
CA CYS A 119 2.04 3.73 12.73
C CYS A 119 3.54 3.95 12.92
N PHE A 120 4.13 4.91 12.22
CA PHE A 120 5.58 5.17 12.29
C PHE A 120 6.02 5.92 13.55
N SER A 121 5.15 6.77 14.10
CA SER A 121 5.44 7.64 15.24
C SER A 121 4.16 7.97 16.01
N PRO A 122 4.25 8.32 17.32
CA PRO A 122 3.13 8.93 18.04
C PRO A 122 2.80 10.36 17.56
N ARG A 123 3.72 10.99 16.80
CA ARG A 123 3.58 12.34 16.26
C ARG A 123 2.75 12.33 14.97
N HIS A 124 1.59 12.98 15.00
CA HIS A 124 0.66 13.07 13.87
C HIS A 124 1.10 14.07 12.78
N ASP A 125 1.99 14.98 13.14
CA ASP A 125 2.49 16.04 12.26
C ASP A 125 3.71 15.62 11.43
N LEU A 126 4.38 14.53 11.80
CA LEU A 126 5.58 14.07 11.12
C LEU A 126 5.28 13.07 10.00
N THR A 127 6.07 13.17 8.94
CA THR A 127 6.17 12.19 7.86
C THR A 127 7.55 11.53 7.85
N LEU A 128 7.71 10.44 7.11
CA LEU A 128 8.96 9.65 7.11
C LEU A 128 10.25 10.48 6.92
N PRO A 129 10.32 11.50 6.04
CA PRO A 129 11.52 12.35 5.89
C PRO A 129 11.80 13.31 7.06
N GLU A 130 10.83 13.52 7.95
CA GLU A 130 10.95 14.44 9.10
C GLU A 130 11.33 13.70 10.40
N LEU A 131 11.35 12.37 10.37
CA LEU A 131 11.81 11.54 11.47
C LEU A 131 13.34 11.55 11.56
N SER A 132 13.86 11.39 12.78
CA SER A 132 15.30 11.18 12.97
C SER A 132 15.74 9.83 12.39
N VAL A 133 17.04 9.67 12.13
CA VAL A 133 17.59 8.39 11.65
C VAL A 133 17.28 7.26 12.64
N GLU A 134 17.37 7.53 13.94
CA GLU A 134 17.05 6.57 15.01
C GLU A 134 15.57 6.17 14.99
N GLU A 135 14.67 7.10 14.68
CA GLU A 135 13.24 6.81 14.53
C GLU A 135 12.96 5.98 13.27
N ILE A 136 13.61 6.30 12.15
CA ILE A 136 13.51 5.52 10.90
C ILE A 136 14.01 4.08 11.11
N ILE A 137 15.10 3.89 11.86
CA ILE A 137 15.58 2.55 12.22
C ILE A 137 14.48 1.76 12.94
N LYS A 138 13.72 2.38 13.84
CA LYS A 138 12.59 1.70 14.52
C LYS A 138 11.48 1.32 13.54
N VAL A 139 11.19 2.16 12.55
CA VAL A 139 10.24 1.83 11.47
C VAL A 139 10.70 0.60 10.67
N VAL A 140 11.98 0.56 10.29
CA VAL A 140 12.55 -0.59 9.57
C VAL A 140 12.54 -1.85 10.44
N CYS A 141 12.86 -1.74 11.73
CA CYS A 141 12.75 -2.86 12.67
C CYS A 141 11.30 -3.38 12.78
N ALA A 142 10.32 -2.49 12.84
CA ALA A 142 8.90 -2.86 12.86
C ALA A 142 8.50 -3.59 11.57
N TRP A 143 8.95 -3.13 10.40
CA TRP A 143 8.73 -3.83 9.13
C TRP A 143 9.35 -5.23 9.12
N GLN A 144 10.59 -5.37 9.58
CA GLN A 144 11.27 -6.66 9.67
C GLN A 144 10.53 -7.62 10.60
N GLN A 145 10.08 -7.12 11.75
CA GLN A 145 9.32 -7.92 12.71
C GLN A 145 7.99 -8.37 12.12
N VAL A 146 7.20 -7.46 11.54
CA VAL A 146 5.92 -7.80 10.90
C VAL A 146 6.13 -8.81 9.79
N TYR A 147 7.14 -8.60 8.94
CA TYR A 147 7.46 -9.54 7.86
C TYR A 147 7.80 -10.92 8.43
N ALA A 148 8.74 -11.00 9.39
CA ALA A 148 9.17 -12.25 9.99
C ALA A 148 8.03 -12.99 10.70
N ASP A 149 7.17 -12.26 11.42
CA ASP A 149 6.03 -12.84 12.13
C ASP A 149 5.00 -13.42 11.16
N LEU A 150 4.67 -12.69 10.08
CA LEU A 150 3.74 -13.17 9.06
C LEU A 150 4.33 -14.33 8.23
N SER A 151 5.62 -14.29 7.92
CA SER A 151 6.31 -15.35 7.18
C SER A 151 6.40 -16.68 7.93
N ARG A 152 6.16 -16.71 9.25
CA ARG A 152 6.06 -17.97 10.01
C ARG A 152 4.78 -18.75 9.72
N ASN A 153 3.74 -18.09 9.20
CA ASN A 153 2.51 -18.76 8.83
C ASN A 153 2.68 -19.43 7.45
N PRO A 154 2.62 -20.77 7.35
CA PRO A 154 2.82 -21.47 6.08
C PRO A 154 1.75 -21.17 5.02
N GLU A 155 0.58 -20.67 5.42
CA GLU A 155 -0.48 -20.25 4.49
C GLU A 155 -0.16 -18.93 3.78
N ILE A 156 0.68 -18.09 4.39
CA ILE A 156 1.08 -16.80 3.81
C ILE A 156 2.25 -17.02 2.85
N LYS A 157 1.97 -16.95 1.54
CA LYS A 157 2.99 -17.11 0.48
C LYS A 157 3.68 -15.81 0.09
N TYR A 158 3.08 -14.67 0.43
CA TYR A 158 3.59 -13.36 0.07
C TYR A 158 3.25 -12.33 1.14
N VAL A 159 4.21 -11.46 1.47
CA VAL A 159 4.04 -10.34 2.38
C VAL A 159 4.40 -9.07 1.63
N GLN A 160 3.41 -8.20 1.42
CA GLN A 160 3.59 -6.89 0.79
C GLN A 160 3.64 -5.81 1.86
N LEU A 161 4.79 -5.15 1.99
CA LEU A 161 4.93 -3.90 2.73
C LEU A 161 4.75 -2.74 1.75
N PHE A 162 3.91 -1.76 2.08
CA PHE A 162 3.70 -0.57 1.26
C PHE A 162 3.24 0.62 2.13
N GLU A 163 3.38 1.81 1.58
CA GLU A 163 2.91 3.07 2.17
C GLU A 163 2.17 3.87 1.10
N ASN A 164 0.97 4.36 1.41
CA ASN A 164 0.29 5.36 0.61
C ASN A 164 0.40 6.71 1.33
N LYS A 165 0.99 7.72 0.67
CA LYS A 165 1.24 9.04 1.25
C LYS A 165 0.58 10.14 0.43
N GLY A 166 -0.25 10.94 1.11
CA GLY A 166 -0.94 12.10 0.54
C GLY A 166 -2.21 11.71 -0.18
N ALA A 167 -3.20 12.60 -0.17
CA ALA A 167 -4.56 12.33 -0.69
C ALA A 167 -4.60 11.94 -2.18
N VAL A 168 -3.59 12.34 -2.96
CA VAL A 168 -3.48 11.99 -4.39
C VAL A 168 -3.18 10.49 -4.58
N MET A 169 -2.62 9.83 -3.57
CA MET A 169 -2.25 8.41 -3.61
C MET A 169 -3.33 7.48 -3.03
N GLY A 170 -4.50 8.03 -2.67
CA GLY A 170 -5.61 7.32 -2.00
C GLY A 170 -5.77 7.72 -0.53
#